data_AF-A0A857JDZ0-F1
#
_entry.id   AF-A0A857JDZ0-F1
#
_cell.length_a   1.000
_cell.length_b   1.000
_cell.length_c   1.000
_cell.angle_alpha   90.00
_cell.angle_beta   90.00
_cell.angle_gamma   90.00
#
_symmetry.space_group_name_H-M   'P 1'
#
loop_
_entity.id
_entity.type
_entity.pdbx_description
1 polymer ?
#
loop_
_entity_poly.entity_id
_entity_poly.type
_entity_poly.pdbx_seq_one_letter_code
_entity_poly.pdbx_strand_id
1 'polypeptide(L)'
;MDSLQTPETVGSPGAFTVTLTWDGPGDVDLHTFEPTGTHVYYDHPVGHAGFLDVDNTVGYGPEHYYAACDSRTLQTGAYAIVIDNFDKTPGRQATVQVASSREGVIFTAKLPVGTASTPVVSVLVSQDQKGRFRFAAQ
;
A
#
# COMPACT_ATOMS: atom_id res chain seq x y z
N MET A 1 -7.36 -0.10 35.65
CA MET A 1 -8.00 -0.51 34.38
C MET A 1 -7.28 0.27 33.31
N ASP A 2 -6.34 -0.38 32.63
CA ASP A 2 -5.64 0.21 31.49
C ASP A 2 -6.65 0.42 30.38
N SER A 3 -7.04 1.67 30.19
CA SER A 3 -7.76 2.10 29.01
C SER A 3 -6.83 1.87 27.83
N LEU A 4 -7.12 0.86 27.02
CA LEU A 4 -6.57 0.75 25.67
C LEU A 4 -6.98 2.03 24.94
N GLN A 5 -6.06 3.00 24.86
CA GLN A 5 -6.15 4.07 23.89
C GLN A 5 -6.23 3.38 22.53
N THR A 6 -7.41 3.43 21.91
CA THR A 6 -7.52 3.25 20.47
C THR A 6 -6.44 4.13 19.86
N PRO A 7 -5.53 3.60 19.02
CA PRO A 7 -4.54 4.44 18.38
C PRO A 7 -5.30 5.61 17.76
N GLU A 8 -4.97 6.82 18.19
CA GLU A 8 -5.46 8.03 17.56
C GLU A 8 -5.25 7.83 16.06
N THR A 9 -6.26 8.14 15.26
CA THR A 9 -6.14 8.15 13.81
C THR A 9 -5.08 9.19 13.45
N VAL A 10 -3.80 8.80 13.54
CA VAL A 10 -2.69 9.50 12.91
C VAL A 10 -3.12 9.51 11.45
N GLY A 11 -3.53 10.68 10.97
CA GLY A 11 -4.05 10.84 9.63
C GLY A 11 -3.15 10.07 8.67
N SER A 12 -3.74 9.16 7.89
CA SER A 12 -3.01 8.51 6.80
C SER A 12 -2.27 9.63 6.06
N PRO A 13 -0.93 9.55 5.89
CA PRO A 13 -0.16 10.63 5.25
C PRO A 13 -0.62 10.92 3.82
N GLY A 14 -1.41 9.99 3.26
CA GLY A 14 -2.02 10.08 1.96
C GLY A 14 -3.55 10.00 1.99
N ALA A 15 -4.17 10.18 0.82
CA ALA A 15 -5.58 9.86 0.61
C ALA A 15 -5.89 8.39 1.00
N PHE A 16 -4.96 7.50 0.65
CA PHE A 16 -4.81 6.17 1.24
C PHE A 16 -3.31 5.82 1.36
N THR A 17 -3.03 4.85 2.23
CA THR A 17 -1.72 4.26 2.46
C THR A 17 -1.82 2.76 2.25
N VAL A 18 -0.83 2.20 1.57
CA VAL A 18 -0.57 0.76 1.54
C VAL A 18 0.66 0.49 2.40
N THR A 19 0.55 -0.43 3.34
CA THR A 19 1.65 -0.88 4.20
C THR A 19 1.95 -2.33 3.88
N LEU A 20 3.21 -2.64 3.57
CA LEU A 20 3.72 -4.00 3.46
C LEU A 20 4.65 -4.28 4.64
N THR A 21 4.45 -5.43 5.30
CA THR A 21 5.37 -6.01 6.29
C THR A 21 5.51 -7.50 6.02
N TRP A 22 6.54 -8.16 6.53
CA TRP A 22 6.72 -9.62 6.38
C TRP A 22 7.38 -10.25 7.59
N ASP A 23 7.26 -11.58 7.74
CA ASP A 23 7.74 -12.32 8.91
C ASP A 23 9.10 -13.01 8.71
N GLY A 24 10.17 -12.24 8.59
CA GLY A 24 11.55 -12.76 8.68
C GLY A 24 12.53 -12.07 7.73
N PRO A 25 13.84 -12.31 7.88
CA PRO A 25 14.87 -11.56 7.19
C PRO A 25 14.75 -11.62 5.66
N GLY A 26 15.14 -10.51 5.03
CA GLY A 26 15.30 -10.35 3.60
C GLY A 26 14.37 -9.28 3.04
N ASP A 27 14.17 -9.35 1.74
CA ASP A 27 13.67 -8.24 0.93
C ASP A 27 12.36 -8.63 0.20
N VAL A 28 11.29 -7.91 0.53
CA VAL A 28 9.97 -8.05 -0.10
C VAL A 28 9.53 -6.66 -0.55
N ASP A 29 9.46 -6.49 -1.87
CA ASP A 29 9.14 -5.21 -2.50
C ASP A 29 7.63 -4.98 -2.57
N LEU A 30 7.23 -3.75 -2.30
CA LEU A 30 5.93 -3.20 -2.62
C LEU A 30 5.95 -2.53 -4.00
N HIS A 31 5.15 -3.08 -4.91
CA HIS A 31 4.91 -2.47 -6.22
C HIS A 31 3.48 -1.93 -6.30
N THR A 32 3.35 -0.68 -6.75
CA THR A 32 2.06 -0.05 -7.03
C THR A 32 1.98 0.37 -8.49
N PHE A 33 0.95 -0.09 -9.19
CA PHE A 33 0.62 0.42 -10.53
C PHE A 33 -0.52 1.42 -10.40
N GLU A 34 -0.24 2.68 -10.71
CA GLU A 34 -1.22 3.76 -10.68
C GLU A 34 -2.22 3.65 -11.85
N PRO A 35 -3.38 4.33 -11.79
CA PRO A 35 -4.42 4.24 -12.82
C PRO A 35 -3.98 4.55 -14.25
N THR A 36 -2.92 5.35 -14.40
CA THR A 36 -2.36 5.74 -15.70
C THR A 36 -1.31 4.77 -16.22
N GLY A 37 -1.00 3.70 -15.48
CA GLY A 37 0.00 2.69 -15.82
C GLY A 37 1.39 2.96 -15.24
N THR A 38 1.58 4.09 -14.53
CA THR A 38 2.83 4.38 -13.83
C THR A 38 3.12 3.33 -12.77
N HIS A 39 4.33 2.78 -12.82
CA HIS A 39 4.80 1.77 -11.88
C HIS A 39 5.70 2.41 -10.83
N VAL A 40 5.28 2.31 -9.57
CA VAL A 40 5.99 2.83 -8.40
C VAL A 40 6.57 1.67 -7.60
N TYR A 41 7.89 1.68 -7.40
CA TYR A 41 8.65 0.65 -6.69
C TYR A 41 10.05 1.18 -6.30
N TYR A 42 10.93 0.37 -5.67
CA TYR A 42 12.20 0.84 -5.11
C TYR A 42 13.07 1.70 -6.05
N ASP A 43 13.19 1.33 -7.33
CA ASP A 43 14.03 2.06 -8.32
C ASP A 43 13.31 3.28 -8.91
N HIS A 44 11.97 3.27 -8.90
CA HIS A 44 11.12 4.36 -9.35
C HIS A 44 10.11 4.73 -8.26
N PRO A 45 10.54 5.35 -7.15
CA PRO A 45 9.72 5.50 -5.95
C PRO A 45 8.69 6.62 -6.06
N VAL A 46 8.70 7.45 -7.11
CA VAL A 46 7.76 8.57 -7.26
C VAL A 46 6.90 8.36 -8.51
N GLY A 47 5.60 8.27 -8.30
CA GLY A 47 4.59 8.21 -9.36
C GLY A 47 3.93 9.57 -9.63
N HIS A 48 2.84 9.54 -10.41
CA HIS A 48 2.03 10.72 -10.67
C HIS A 48 1.07 11.03 -9.52
N ALA A 49 0.60 10.00 -8.82
CA ALA A 49 -0.43 10.11 -7.80
C ALA A 49 0.09 9.78 -6.39
N GLY A 50 1.25 9.17 -6.25
CA GLY A 50 1.83 8.86 -4.95
C GLY A 50 3.31 8.51 -5.02
N PHE A 51 3.84 8.00 -3.92
CA PHE A 51 5.25 7.61 -3.81
C PHE A 51 5.43 6.45 -2.83
N LEU A 52 6.49 5.68 -3.03
CA LEU A 52 7.07 4.71 -2.10
C LEU A 52 8.03 5.45 -1.16
N ASP A 53 7.97 5.17 0.14
CA ASP A 53 8.75 5.89 1.15
C ASP A 53 10.17 5.36 1.34
N VAL A 54 10.30 4.08 1.63
CA VAL A 54 11.54 3.39 1.93
C VAL A 54 11.54 2.06 1.21
N ASP A 55 12.66 1.79 0.55
CA ASP A 55 13.05 0.46 0.13
C ASP A 55 13.70 -0.23 1.34
N ASN A 56 13.02 -1.21 1.92
CA ASN A 56 13.48 -1.87 3.13
C ASN A 56 13.94 -3.29 2.83
N THR A 57 15.23 -3.41 2.54
CA THR A 57 15.84 -4.69 2.17
C THR A 57 16.18 -5.59 3.37
N VAL A 58 15.74 -5.26 4.60
CA VAL A 58 16.14 -5.98 5.83
C VAL A 58 14.99 -6.21 6.82
N GLY A 59 15.11 -7.26 7.63
CA GLY A 59 14.23 -7.45 8.78
C GLY A 59 12.81 -7.84 8.37
N TYR A 60 11.81 -7.00 8.68
CA TYR A 60 10.38 -7.34 8.63
C TYR A 60 9.55 -6.32 7.84
N GLY A 61 10.21 -5.49 7.03
CA GLY A 61 9.67 -4.23 6.53
C GLY A 61 9.62 -3.16 7.64
N PRO A 62 8.79 -2.11 7.51
CA PRO A 62 7.78 -1.93 6.48
C PRO A 62 8.30 -1.23 5.22
N GLU A 63 7.52 -1.38 4.13
CA GLU A 63 7.48 -0.45 3.00
C GLU A 63 6.08 0.16 2.89
N HIS A 64 5.99 1.43 2.48
CA HIS A 64 4.73 2.13 2.31
C HIS A 64 4.61 2.84 0.97
N TYR A 65 3.44 2.68 0.35
CA TYR A 65 3.00 3.57 -0.71
C TYR A 65 1.97 4.58 -0.17
N TYR A 66 2.22 5.87 -0.41
CA TYR A 66 1.37 6.99 -0.02
C TYR A 66 0.75 7.66 -1.24
N ALA A 67 -0.58 7.54 -1.39
CA ALA A 67 -1.31 8.28 -2.42
C ALA A 67 -1.54 9.73 -1.99
N ALA A 68 -1.32 10.71 -2.85
CA ALA A 68 -1.45 12.13 -2.55
C ALA A 68 -2.85 12.51 -2.03
N CYS A 69 -2.91 13.43 -1.06
CA CYS A 69 -4.18 14.01 -0.60
C CYS A 69 -4.72 15.10 -1.53
N ASP A 70 -3.86 15.75 -2.34
CA ASP A 70 -4.27 16.81 -3.26
C ASP A 70 -5.14 16.22 -4.37
N SER A 71 -6.36 16.74 -4.52
CA SER A 71 -7.33 16.31 -5.54
C SER A 71 -6.86 16.55 -6.98
N ARG A 72 -5.87 17.40 -7.19
CA ARG A 72 -5.25 17.65 -8.50
C ARG A 72 -4.18 16.61 -8.86
N THR A 73 -3.66 15.91 -7.85
CA THR A 73 -2.58 14.91 -7.99
C THR A 73 -3.14 13.49 -7.89
N LEU A 74 -4.07 13.26 -6.97
CA LEU A 74 -4.74 11.96 -6.84
C LEU A 74 -5.57 11.63 -8.09
N GLN A 75 -5.34 10.45 -8.65
CA GLN A 75 -6.02 9.98 -9.84
C GLN A 75 -7.19 9.06 -9.46
N THR A 76 -8.33 9.21 -10.12
CA THR A 76 -9.40 8.20 -10.05
C THR A 76 -9.03 7.00 -10.90
N GLY A 77 -9.40 5.80 -10.46
CA GLY A 77 -9.13 4.53 -11.12
C GLY A 77 -8.58 3.49 -10.16
N ALA A 78 -8.16 2.36 -10.71
CA ALA A 78 -7.61 1.26 -9.93
C ALA A 78 -6.10 1.44 -9.71
N TYR A 79 -5.68 1.33 -8.46
CA TYR A 79 -4.28 1.18 -8.09
C TYR A 79 -4.03 -0.30 -7.80
N ALA A 80 -3.26 -0.97 -8.65
CA ALA A 80 -2.97 -2.40 -8.46
C ALA A 80 -1.77 -2.56 -7.54
N ILE A 81 -1.96 -3.30 -6.45
CA ILE A 81 -0.93 -3.58 -5.46
C ILE A 81 -0.39 -4.99 -5.68
N VAL A 82 0.92 -5.07 -5.84
CA VAL A 82 1.66 -6.31 -6.10
C VAL A 82 2.83 -6.37 -5.12
N ILE A 83 3.15 -7.58 -4.65
CA ILE A 83 4.38 -7.82 -3.89
C ILE A 83 5.35 -8.67 -4.71
N ASP A 84 6.65 -8.42 -4.60
CA ASP A 84 7.70 -9.28 -5.12
C ASP A 84 8.63 -9.75 -4.01
N ASN A 85 9.22 -10.93 -4.21
CA ASN A 85 10.26 -11.47 -3.35
C ASN A 85 11.59 -11.23 -4.03
N PHE A 86 12.22 -10.09 -3.78
CA PHE A 86 13.47 -9.74 -4.44
C PHE A 86 14.56 -10.79 -4.16
N ASP A 87 14.67 -11.18 -2.89
CA ASP A 87 15.65 -12.18 -2.41
C ASP A 87 15.35 -13.62 -2.84
N LYS A 88 14.16 -13.87 -3.41
CA LYS A 88 13.66 -15.23 -3.78
C LYS A 88 13.74 -16.26 -2.66
N THR A 89 13.80 -15.80 -1.41
CA THR A 89 13.90 -16.68 -0.25
C THR A 89 12.50 -17.18 0.10
N PRO A 90 12.31 -18.50 0.16
CA PRO A 90 10.99 -19.09 0.37
C PRO A 90 10.55 -19.04 1.83
N GLY A 91 9.25 -19.28 2.06
CA GLY A 91 8.74 -19.61 3.40
C GLY A 91 8.35 -18.42 4.26
N ARG A 92 8.28 -17.21 3.69
CA ARG A 92 7.78 -16.02 4.39
C ARG A 92 6.30 -15.78 4.11
N GLN A 93 5.66 -15.04 4.99
CA GLN A 93 4.35 -14.45 4.81
C GLN A 93 4.46 -12.92 4.86
N ALA A 94 3.88 -12.28 3.86
CA ALA A 94 3.69 -10.85 3.82
C ALA A 94 2.31 -10.50 4.41
N THR A 95 2.24 -9.37 5.08
CA THR A 95 0.99 -8.70 5.45
C THR A 95 0.91 -7.39 4.70
N VAL A 96 -0.13 -7.24 3.88
CA VAL A 96 -0.47 -6.00 3.20
C VAL A 96 -1.71 -5.41 3.84
N GLN A 97 -1.65 -4.15 4.25
CA GLN A 97 -2.77 -3.41 4.79
C GLN A 97 -3.02 -2.16 3.94
N VAL A 98 -4.28 -1.89 3.60
CA VAL A 98 -4.69 -0.63 2.98
C VAL A 98 -5.53 0.16 3.97
N ALA A 99 -5.12 1.38 4.26
CA ALA A 99 -5.86 2.33 5.08
C ALA A 99 -6.19 3.59 4.27
N SER A 100 -7.44 4.05 4.33
CA SER A 100 -7.82 5.34 3.77
C SER A 100 -7.88 6.41 4.86
N SER A 101 -7.62 7.65 4.45
CA SER A 101 -7.76 8.84 5.32
C SER A 101 -9.16 9.03 5.91
N ARG A 102 -10.19 8.39 5.34
CA ARG A 102 -11.60 8.57 5.75
C ARG A 102 -12.17 7.41 6.57
N GLU A 103 -11.79 6.19 6.22
CA GLU A 103 -12.44 4.97 6.73
C GLU A 103 -11.46 4.11 7.56
N GLY A 104 -10.21 4.55 7.71
CA GLY A 104 -9.18 3.75 8.37
C GLY A 104 -8.82 2.53 7.52
N VAL A 105 -8.53 1.40 8.15
CA VAL A 105 -8.19 0.15 7.45
C VAL A 105 -9.41 -0.35 6.67
N ILE A 106 -9.28 -0.42 5.35
CA ILE A 106 -10.30 -0.94 4.42
C ILE A 106 -9.94 -2.33 3.89
N PHE A 107 -8.70 -2.78 4.08
CA PHE A 107 -8.23 -4.09 3.64
C PHE A 107 -7.02 -4.56 4.45
N THR A 108 -6.97 -5.86 4.73
CA THR A 108 -5.79 -6.55 5.24
C THR A 108 -5.73 -7.94 4.61
N ALA A 109 -4.58 -8.30 4.06
CA ALA A 109 -4.31 -9.66 3.61
C ALA A 109 -2.98 -10.14 4.19
N LYS A 110 -2.95 -11.42 4.57
CA LYS A 110 -1.73 -12.16 4.86
C LYS A 110 -1.58 -13.25 3.80
N LEU A 111 -0.43 -13.27 3.11
CA LEU A 111 -0.21 -14.16 1.97
C LEU A 111 1.22 -14.71 1.96
N PRO A 112 1.43 -15.95 1.47
CA PRO A 112 2.77 -16.49 1.30
C PRO A 112 3.53 -15.68 0.24
N VAL A 113 4.81 -15.44 0.49
CA VAL A 113 5.71 -14.77 -0.45
C VAL A 113 6.39 -15.83 -1.31
N GLY A 114 5.91 -15.97 -2.55
CA GLY A 114 6.45 -16.90 -3.54
C GLY A 114 7.74 -16.40 -4.20
N THR A 115 8.19 -17.08 -5.25
CA THR A 115 9.32 -16.61 -6.09
C THR A 115 8.87 -15.69 -7.23
N ALA A 116 7.58 -15.66 -7.54
CA ALA A 116 6.96 -14.79 -8.53
C ALA A 116 6.20 -13.65 -7.87
N SER A 117 6.08 -12.53 -8.58
CA SER A 117 5.27 -11.39 -8.14
C SER A 117 3.82 -11.82 -7.95
N THR A 118 3.21 -11.38 -6.85
CA THR A 118 1.87 -11.80 -6.45
C THR A 118 0.96 -10.58 -6.37
N PRO A 119 -0.08 -10.48 -7.23
CA PRO A 119 -1.12 -9.48 -7.07
C PRO A 119 -1.85 -9.67 -5.75
N VAL A 120 -2.08 -8.58 -5.01
CA VAL A 120 -2.68 -8.63 -3.68
C VAL A 120 -4.09 -8.05 -3.68
N VAL A 121 -4.24 -6.82 -4.19
CA VAL A 121 -5.51 -6.09 -4.15
C VAL A 121 -5.49 -4.96 -5.17
N SER A 122 -6.67 -4.57 -5.68
CA SER A 122 -6.85 -3.30 -6.38
C SER A 122 -7.54 -2.29 -5.48
N VAL A 123 -6.93 -1.12 -5.26
CA VAL A 123 -7.58 -0.01 -4.56
C VAL A 123 -8.27 0.87 -5.59
N LEU A 124 -9.60 0.77 -5.68
CA LEU A 124 -10.41 1.61 -6.54
C LEU A 124 -10.64 2.98 -5.90
N VAL A 125 -10.09 4.02 -6.52
CA VAL A 125 -10.34 5.43 -6.19
C VAL A 125 -11.43 5.97 -7.10
N SER A 126 -12.54 6.42 -6.51
CA SER A 126 -13.67 7.02 -7.24
C SER A 126 -14.14 8.31 -6.58
N GLN A 127 -15.00 9.08 -7.24
CA GLN A 127 -15.63 10.26 -6.66
C GLN A 127 -17.16 10.09 -6.60
N ASP A 128 -17.77 10.56 -5.52
CA ASP A 128 -19.23 10.66 -5.45
C ASP A 128 -19.76 11.85 -6.26
N GLN A 129 -21.09 11.98 -6.37
CA GLN A 129 -21.74 13.08 -7.10
C GLN A 129 -21.39 14.49 -6.57
N LYS A 130 -20.78 14.59 -5.40
CA LYS A 130 -20.31 15.83 -4.78
C LYS A 130 -18.79 16.03 -4.94
N GLY A 131 -18.13 15.21 -5.76
CA GLY A 131 -16.69 15.25 -6.02
C GLY A 131 -15.83 14.72 -4.88
N ARG A 132 -16.40 14.00 -3.91
CA ARG A 132 -15.64 13.48 -2.76
C ARG A 132 -15.06 12.11 -3.09
N PHE A 133 -13.77 11.95 -2.83
CA PHE A 133 -13.10 10.67 -3.04
C PHE A 133 -13.63 9.55 -2.13
N ARG A 134 -13.66 8.35 -2.70
CA ARG A 134 -14.02 7.06 -2.10
C ARG A 134 -12.94 6.05 -2.45
N PHE A 135 -12.67 5.14 -1.53
CA PHE A 135 -11.63 4.13 -1.63
C PHE A 135 -12.27 2.78 -1.36
N ALA A 136 -12.08 1.82 -2.26
CA ALA A 136 -12.57 0.46 -2.06
C ALA A 136 -11.48 -0.53 -2.47
N ALA A 137 -11.20 -1.51 -1.62
CA ALA A 137 -10.37 -2.64 -1.96
C ALA A 137 -11.22 -3.70 -2.69
N GLN A 138 -10.73 -4.18 -3.83
CA GLN A 138 -11.39 -5.17 -4.70
C GLN A 138 -10.41 -6.26 -5.13
#